data_AF-A0A2X1UML0-F1
#
_entry.id   AF-A0A2X1UML0-F1
#
_cell.length_a   1.000
_cell.length_b   1.000
_cell.length_c   1.000
_cell.angle_alpha   90.00
_cell.angle_beta   90.00
_cell.angle_gamma   90.00
#
_symmetry.space_group_name_H-M   'P 1'
#
loop_
_entity.id
_entity.type
_entity.pdbx_description
1 polymer ?
#
loop_
_entity_poly.entity_id
_entity_poly.type
_entity_poly.pdbx_seq_one_letter_code
_entity_poly.pdbx_strand_id
1 'polypeptide(L)'
;MGAVIPSDIEPSARKILEDAGLRLFEYGKKEGAREDVVTKAVDTLDSELGGNVLFSRKGQELPTPNDKASGKTSKAQLQSVIDKLDIADKNVEAVQVFAVKDADELKAMTGYDMRSDSEALYFPAVENSDGTISPAEIYLVGDHISDTNRATEVLQHELIGHFGMESLLGEKFADVLSDVKRVARAPKIVSKKYLSEVKAGQKYYATLEAVQQRYPDYSESDQLREVLARMAETRKEIGLLNRV
;
A
#
# COMPACT_ATOMS: atom_id res chain seq x y z
N MET A 1 -4.49 -23.36 11.41
CA MET A 1 -4.23 -21.99 11.88
C MET A 1 -2.74 -21.72 11.67
N GLY A 2 -2.37 -20.51 11.28
CA GLY A 2 -0.98 -20.10 11.12
C GLY A 2 -0.60 -19.02 12.12
N ALA A 3 0.66 -18.93 12.49
CA ALA A 3 1.17 -17.92 13.41
C ALA A 3 2.30 -17.13 12.76
N VAL A 4 2.22 -15.80 12.85
CA VAL A 4 3.30 -14.89 12.43
C VAL A 4 4.24 -14.73 13.62
N ILE A 5 5.52 -15.07 13.44
CA ILE A 5 6.53 -15.14 14.50
C ILE A 5 7.77 -14.33 14.14
N PRO A 6 8.47 -13.71 15.12
CA PRO A 6 9.76 -13.11 14.86
C PRO A 6 10.69 -14.17 14.28
N SER A 7 11.43 -13.84 13.24
CA SER A 7 12.38 -14.77 12.63
C SER A 7 13.54 -15.11 13.57
N ASP A 8 13.80 -14.27 14.57
CA ASP A 8 14.75 -14.47 15.66
C ASP A 8 14.15 -15.17 16.89
N ILE A 9 12.93 -15.71 16.78
CA ILE A 9 12.35 -16.54 17.83
C ILE A 9 13.30 -17.67 18.22
N GLU A 10 13.37 -17.94 19.52
CA GLU A 10 14.21 -19.01 20.05
C GLU A 10 13.84 -20.36 19.39
N PRO A 11 14.82 -21.17 18.94
CA PRO A 11 14.54 -22.45 18.27
C PRO A 11 13.63 -23.40 19.07
N SER A 12 13.70 -23.33 20.40
CA SER A 12 12.86 -24.10 21.31
C SER A 12 11.38 -23.66 21.24
N ALA A 13 11.12 -22.36 21.23
CA ALA A 13 9.78 -21.78 21.11
C ALA A 13 9.19 -22.02 19.72
N ARG A 14 10.00 -21.94 18.66
CA ARG A 14 9.60 -22.34 17.31
C ARG A 14 9.10 -23.78 17.27
N LYS A 15 9.91 -24.70 17.80
CA LYS A 15 9.60 -26.13 17.79
C LYS A 15 8.29 -26.44 18.52
N ILE A 16 8.03 -25.77 19.65
CA ILE A 16 6.76 -25.90 20.38
C ILE A 16 5.56 -25.50 19.52
N LEU A 17 5.68 -24.43 18.74
CA LEU A 17 4.60 -23.96 17.87
C LEU A 17 4.41 -24.88 16.65
N GLU A 18 5.50 -25.39 16.07
CA GLU A 18 5.46 -26.39 14.98
C GLU A 18 4.84 -27.71 15.46
N ASP A 19 5.25 -28.20 16.64
CA ASP A 19 4.71 -29.42 17.27
C ASP A 19 3.22 -29.27 17.64
N ALA A 20 2.76 -28.03 17.88
CA ALA A 20 1.34 -27.72 18.05
C ALA A 20 0.55 -27.68 16.72
N GLY A 21 1.19 -28.01 15.59
CA GLY A 21 0.57 -28.04 14.27
C GLY A 21 0.34 -26.66 13.65
N LEU A 22 1.02 -25.62 14.16
CA LEU A 22 0.96 -24.29 13.57
C LEU A 22 1.92 -24.20 12.38
N ARG A 23 1.41 -23.68 11.27
CA ARG A 23 2.26 -23.26 10.16
C ARG A 23 2.82 -21.87 10.49
N LEU A 24 4.14 -21.78 10.60
CA LEU A 24 4.83 -20.56 11.03
C LEU A 24 5.21 -19.69 9.84
N PHE A 25 5.00 -18.39 9.99
CA PHE A 25 5.36 -17.36 9.01
C PHE A 25 6.29 -16.37 9.70
N GLU A 26 7.50 -16.20 9.18
CA GLU A 26 8.55 -15.42 9.83
C GLU A 26 8.54 -13.96 9.40
N TYR A 27 8.90 -13.09 10.34
CA TYR A 27 8.99 -11.65 10.14
C TYR A 27 10.33 -11.12 10.70
N GLY A 28 10.97 -10.17 10.01
CA GLY A 28 12.33 -9.69 10.23
C GLY A 28 13.40 -10.65 9.70
N LYS A 29 14.63 -10.17 9.42
CA LYS A 29 15.95 -10.86 9.32
C LYS A 29 16.84 -10.51 8.14
N LYS A 30 16.42 -9.72 7.17
CA LYS A 30 17.36 -9.14 6.20
C LYS A 30 17.13 -7.65 6.10
N GLU A 31 18.19 -6.87 6.31
CA GLU A 31 18.22 -5.47 5.91
C GLU A 31 17.84 -5.40 4.42
N GLY A 32 16.85 -4.57 4.09
CA GLY A 32 16.30 -4.51 2.74
C GLY A 32 15.27 -5.59 2.39
N ALA A 33 14.90 -6.50 3.31
CA ALA A 33 13.71 -7.34 3.14
C ALA A 33 12.43 -6.48 3.16
N ARG A 34 11.37 -6.96 2.51
CA ARG A 34 10.12 -6.21 2.35
C ARG A 34 9.56 -5.61 3.64
N GLU A 35 9.58 -6.36 4.74
CA GLU A 35 9.05 -5.89 6.03
C GLU A 35 9.94 -4.85 6.72
N ASP A 36 11.27 -4.98 6.59
CA ASP A 36 12.23 -3.99 7.09
C ASP A 36 11.98 -2.64 6.41
N VAL A 37 11.75 -2.67 5.09
CA VAL A 37 11.41 -1.48 4.29
C VAL A 37 10.12 -0.83 4.75
N VAL A 38 9.06 -1.63 4.98
CA VAL A 38 7.76 -1.12 5.43
C VAL A 38 7.85 -0.55 6.83
N THR A 39 8.57 -1.23 7.74
CA THR A 39 8.76 -0.78 9.12
C THR A 39 9.51 0.55 9.15
N LYS A 40 10.64 0.65 8.45
CA LYS A 40 11.43 1.88 8.30
C LYS A 40 10.60 3.01 7.72
N ALA A 41 9.86 2.76 6.62
CA ALA A 41 9.01 3.78 6.02
C ALA A 41 7.96 4.31 7.00
N VAL A 42 7.26 3.43 7.72
CA VAL A 42 6.26 3.84 8.71
C VAL A 42 6.91 4.64 9.85
N ASP A 43 8.05 4.20 10.37
CA ASP A 43 8.73 4.87 11.50
C ASP A 43 9.31 6.23 11.10
N THR A 44 9.95 6.34 9.93
CA THR A 44 10.44 7.61 9.36
C THR A 44 9.29 8.60 9.20
N LEU A 45 8.20 8.16 8.57
CA LEU A 45 7.01 8.99 8.36
C LEU A 45 6.35 9.45 9.65
N ASP A 46 6.21 8.55 10.63
CA ASP A 46 5.65 8.90 11.93
C ASP A 46 6.51 9.92 12.67
N SER A 47 7.83 9.85 12.52
CA SER A 47 8.76 10.77 13.16
C SER A 47 8.78 12.16 12.50
N GLU A 48 8.84 12.22 11.16
CA GLU A 48 8.95 13.49 10.42
C GLU A 48 7.64 14.29 10.42
N LEU A 49 6.50 13.60 10.36
CA LEU A 49 5.18 14.23 10.27
C LEU A 49 4.45 14.26 11.62
N GLY A 50 5.15 13.96 12.71
CA GLY A 50 4.63 14.06 14.08
C GLY A 50 3.43 13.14 14.35
N GLY A 51 3.32 12.03 13.62
CA GLY A 51 2.16 11.12 13.67
C GLY A 51 0.94 11.57 12.87
N ASN A 52 1.04 12.62 12.06
CA ASN A 52 -0.02 13.07 11.16
C ASN A 52 0.10 12.40 9.78
N VAL A 53 0.10 11.07 9.76
CA VAL A 53 0.21 10.25 8.54
C VAL A 53 -0.89 9.22 8.49
N LEU A 54 -1.33 8.85 7.28
CA LEU A 54 -2.47 7.96 7.07
C LEU A 54 -2.30 6.61 7.80
N PHE A 55 -1.05 6.13 7.91
CA PHE A 55 -0.72 4.86 8.57
C PHE A 55 -0.22 5.01 10.02
N SER A 56 -0.32 6.20 10.64
CA SER A 56 0.41 6.53 11.87
C SER A 56 0.12 5.64 13.06
N ARG A 57 1.13 4.96 13.63
CA ARG A 57 0.95 4.09 14.81
C ARG A 57 0.44 4.83 16.04
N LYS A 58 0.56 6.17 16.09
CA LYS A 58 0.15 7.00 17.23
C LYS A 58 -1.35 7.29 17.33
N GLY A 59 -2.18 6.80 16.42
CA GLY A 59 -3.64 6.86 16.54
C GLY A 59 -4.18 8.29 16.57
N GLN A 60 -4.22 8.94 15.41
CA GLN A 60 -4.92 10.20 15.22
C GLN A 60 -5.85 10.15 14.00
N GLU A 61 -6.81 11.08 13.96
CA GLU A 61 -7.70 11.28 12.82
C GLU A 61 -6.90 11.49 11.54
N LEU A 62 -7.30 10.83 10.46
CA LEU A 62 -6.66 10.95 9.16
C LEU A 62 -6.65 12.42 8.74
N PRO A 63 -5.53 12.95 8.24
CA PRO A 63 -5.51 14.28 7.67
C PRO A 63 -6.58 14.38 6.58
N THR A 64 -7.41 15.43 6.64
CA THR A 64 -8.33 15.75 5.54
C THR A 64 -7.51 16.13 4.30
N PRO A 65 -7.73 15.47 3.14
CA PRO A 65 -7.02 15.82 1.91
C PRO A 65 -7.18 17.31 1.60
N ASN A 66 -6.06 18.00 1.44
CA ASN A 66 -6.08 19.44 1.19
C ASN A 66 -6.27 19.71 -0.32
N ASP A 67 -7.53 19.69 -0.77
CA ASP A 67 -7.95 19.82 -2.18
C ASP A 67 -7.62 21.18 -2.85
N LYS A 68 -6.85 22.07 -2.21
CA LYS A 68 -6.62 23.46 -2.66
C LYS A 68 -5.27 23.69 -3.33
N ALA A 69 -4.37 22.72 -3.39
CA ALA A 69 -3.14 22.86 -4.13
C ALA A 69 -3.37 22.60 -5.63
N SER A 70 -3.40 23.67 -6.43
CA SER A 70 -3.50 23.60 -7.89
C SER A 70 -2.13 23.47 -8.59
N GLY A 71 -1.13 22.95 -7.88
CA GLY A 71 0.22 22.78 -8.40
C GLY A 71 0.37 21.42 -9.07
N LYS A 72 1.08 21.34 -10.19
CA LYS A 72 1.68 20.08 -10.63
C LYS A 72 3.00 19.94 -9.90
N THR A 73 3.27 18.81 -9.26
CA THR A 73 4.52 18.58 -8.53
C THR A 73 5.63 18.22 -9.53
N SER A 74 6.79 18.88 -9.45
CA SER A 74 7.91 18.54 -10.34
C SER A 74 8.54 17.21 -9.97
N LYS A 75 9.17 16.54 -10.94
CA LYS A 75 9.97 15.33 -10.74
C LYS A 75 11.03 15.50 -9.62
N ALA A 76 11.65 16.68 -9.53
CA ALA A 76 12.62 16.98 -8.47
C ALA A 76 11.99 17.06 -7.07
N GLN A 77 10.78 17.62 -6.96
CA GLN A 77 10.04 17.65 -5.70
C GLN A 77 9.58 16.26 -5.28
N LEU A 78 9.11 15.43 -6.23
CA LEU A 78 8.81 14.03 -5.97
C LEU A 78 10.05 13.25 -5.52
N GLN A 79 11.19 13.45 -6.19
CA GLN A 79 12.44 12.82 -5.80
C GLN A 79 12.82 13.20 -4.36
N SER A 80 12.65 14.47 -3.97
CA SER A 80 12.89 14.88 -2.58
C SER A 80 11.96 14.20 -1.57
N VAL A 81 10.73 13.82 -1.96
CA VAL A 81 9.83 13.04 -1.08
C VAL A 81 10.31 11.60 -0.97
N ILE A 82 10.75 11.00 -2.08
CA ILE A 82 11.32 9.65 -2.11
C ILE A 82 12.60 9.58 -1.25
N ASP A 83 13.49 10.56 -1.40
CA ASP A 83 14.78 10.62 -0.71
C ASP A 83 14.63 10.76 0.81
N LYS A 84 13.58 11.46 1.28
CA LYS A 84 13.31 11.65 2.72
C LYS A 84 12.92 10.37 3.44
N LEU A 85 12.30 9.43 2.74
CA LEU A 85 11.75 8.23 3.36
C LEU A 85 12.80 7.19 3.76
N ASP A 86 14.08 7.44 3.46
CA ASP A 86 15.18 6.49 3.63
C ASP A 86 14.87 5.08 3.08
N ILE A 87 13.93 5.00 2.12
CA ILE A 87 13.72 3.83 1.26
C ILE A 87 14.81 3.79 0.19
N ALA A 88 15.49 4.93 -0.01
CA ALA A 88 16.53 5.17 -0.99
C ALA A 88 17.93 4.76 -0.50
N ASP A 89 18.05 3.87 0.49
CA ASP A 89 19.23 3.02 0.48
C ASP A 89 19.17 2.26 -0.85
N LYS A 90 20.10 2.54 -1.76
CA LYS A 90 20.10 2.06 -3.15
C LYS A 90 20.20 0.53 -3.26
N ASN A 91 20.19 -0.17 -2.13
CA ASN A 91 20.25 -1.61 -1.94
C ASN A 91 18.93 -2.24 -1.46
N VAL A 92 17.80 -1.50 -1.44
CA VAL A 92 16.50 -2.15 -1.20
C VAL A 92 16.17 -3.07 -2.38
N GLU A 93 16.50 -4.36 -2.24
CA GLU A 93 16.26 -5.40 -3.26
C GLU A 93 14.77 -5.61 -3.57
N ALA A 94 13.87 -5.12 -2.71
CA ALA A 94 12.50 -5.57 -2.68
C ALA A 94 11.47 -4.60 -3.30
N VAL A 95 11.78 -3.30 -3.36
CA VAL A 95 10.94 -2.27 -3.98
C VAL A 95 11.79 -1.13 -4.53
N GLN A 96 11.39 -0.60 -5.69
CA GLN A 96 11.98 0.56 -6.34
C GLN A 96 10.92 1.65 -6.51
N VAL A 97 11.27 2.90 -6.21
CA VAL A 97 10.36 4.04 -6.32
C VAL A 97 10.92 5.05 -7.31
N PHE A 98 10.10 5.44 -8.27
CA PHE A 98 10.46 6.35 -9.35
C PHE A 98 9.58 7.59 -9.33
N ALA A 99 10.20 8.75 -9.49
CA ALA A 99 9.49 9.97 -9.86
C ALA A 99 9.44 10.08 -11.39
N VAL A 100 8.25 10.24 -11.96
CA VAL A 100 8.05 10.57 -13.38
C VAL A 100 7.36 11.92 -13.50
N LYS A 101 7.65 12.63 -14.59
CA LYS A 101 7.08 13.94 -14.87
C LYS A 101 5.59 13.84 -15.13
N ASP A 102 5.18 12.90 -15.99
CA ASP A 102 3.82 12.76 -16.50
C ASP A 102 3.53 11.32 -16.96
N ALA A 103 2.28 11.07 -17.35
CA ALA A 103 1.81 9.78 -17.85
C ALA A 103 2.54 9.32 -19.13
N ASP A 104 3.00 10.25 -19.97
CA ASP A 104 3.73 9.93 -21.19
C ASP A 104 5.13 9.37 -20.87
N GLU A 105 5.85 9.97 -19.90
CA GLU A 105 7.12 9.43 -19.42
C GLU A 105 6.92 8.04 -18.79
N LEU A 106 5.87 7.84 -17.99
CA LEU A 106 5.53 6.54 -17.42
C LEU A 106 5.32 5.48 -18.51
N LYS A 107 4.52 5.81 -19.53
CA LYS A 107 4.23 4.90 -20.64
C LYS A 107 5.49 4.58 -21.45
N ALA A 108 6.37 5.56 -21.65
CA ALA A 108 7.64 5.33 -22.31
C ALA A 108 8.57 4.37 -21.53
N MET A 109 8.50 4.40 -20.19
CA MET A 109 9.30 3.52 -19.32
C MET A 109 8.72 2.11 -19.18
N THR A 110 7.41 1.98 -19.07
CA THR A 110 6.75 0.74 -18.65
C THR A 110 5.93 0.06 -19.75
N GLY A 111 5.60 0.80 -20.82
CA GLY A 111 4.62 0.39 -21.83
C GLY A 111 3.16 0.45 -21.35
N TYR A 112 2.91 0.82 -20.09
CA TYR A 112 1.58 0.89 -19.50
C TYR A 112 0.91 2.24 -19.77
N ASP A 113 -0.34 2.21 -20.23
CA ASP A 113 -1.14 3.42 -20.45
C ASP A 113 -2.02 3.68 -19.23
N MET A 114 -1.51 4.53 -18.34
CA MET A 114 -2.17 4.89 -17.10
C MET A 114 -3.33 5.86 -17.34
N ARG A 115 -4.40 5.74 -16.54
CA ARG A 115 -5.51 6.70 -16.56
C ARG A 115 -5.05 8.10 -16.18
N SER A 116 -5.62 9.10 -16.84
CA SER A 116 -5.27 10.52 -16.65
C SER A 116 -5.54 11.10 -15.26
N ASP A 117 -6.21 10.35 -14.38
CA ASP A 117 -6.55 10.74 -13.01
C ASP A 117 -5.79 9.96 -11.93
N SER A 118 -4.90 9.04 -12.32
CA SER A 118 -4.13 8.21 -11.38
C SER A 118 -2.84 8.92 -10.97
N GLU A 119 -2.66 9.12 -9.67
CA GLU A 119 -1.50 9.86 -9.11
C GLU A 119 -0.22 9.02 -9.04
N ALA A 120 -0.37 7.69 -9.01
CA ALA A 120 0.72 6.74 -9.02
C ALA A 120 0.33 5.41 -9.68
N LEU A 121 1.33 4.58 -9.91
CA LEU A 121 1.18 3.21 -10.39
C LEU A 121 2.08 2.28 -9.57
N TYR A 122 1.50 1.18 -9.10
CA TYR A 122 2.22 0.11 -8.40
C TYR A 122 2.26 -1.16 -9.27
N PHE A 123 3.46 -1.68 -9.46
CA PHE A 123 3.69 -3.02 -10.00
C PHE A 123 4.17 -3.93 -8.87
N PRO A 124 3.48 -5.06 -8.61
CA PRO A 124 3.93 -6.01 -7.62
C PRO A 124 5.22 -6.68 -8.09
N ALA A 125 6.03 -7.10 -7.13
CA ALA A 125 7.22 -7.90 -7.42
C ALA A 125 6.85 -9.19 -8.15
N VAL A 126 7.68 -9.59 -9.11
CA VAL A 126 7.41 -10.72 -10.01
C VAL A 126 8.54 -11.75 -9.89
N GLU A 127 8.18 -13.02 -9.72
CA GLU A 127 9.12 -14.12 -9.87
C GLU A 127 9.33 -14.42 -11.36
N ASN A 128 10.57 -14.28 -11.81
CA ASN A 128 10.99 -14.56 -13.17
C ASN A 128 11.11 -16.06 -13.40
N SER A 129 11.13 -16.47 -14.67
CA SER A 129 11.23 -17.89 -15.05
C SER A 129 12.53 -18.58 -14.62
N ASP A 130 13.56 -17.80 -14.26
CA ASP A 130 14.84 -18.27 -13.73
C ASP A 130 14.87 -18.37 -12.19
N GLY A 131 13.75 -18.11 -11.52
CA GLY A 131 13.62 -18.12 -10.06
C GLY A 131 14.16 -16.86 -9.38
N THR A 132 14.58 -15.84 -10.13
CA THR A 132 14.90 -14.53 -9.57
C THR A 132 13.64 -13.71 -9.31
N ILE A 133 13.67 -12.80 -8.35
CA ILE A 133 12.54 -11.90 -8.05
C ILE A 133 12.89 -10.51 -8.55
N SER A 134 12.10 -10.00 -9.49
CA SER A 134 12.10 -8.59 -9.83
C SER A 134 11.45 -7.80 -8.70
N PRO A 135 12.05 -6.68 -8.25
CA PRO A 135 11.49 -5.87 -7.18
C PRO A 135 10.10 -5.34 -7.55
N ALA A 136 9.31 -4.97 -6.55
CA ALA A 136 8.10 -4.19 -6.79
C ALA A 136 8.50 -2.79 -7.29
N GLU A 137 7.67 -2.15 -8.09
CA GLU A 137 7.95 -0.82 -8.64
C GLU A 137 6.80 0.14 -8.33
N ILE A 138 7.12 1.34 -7.86
CA ILE A 138 6.18 2.42 -7.59
C ILE A 138 6.56 3.61 -8.45
N TYR A 139 5.63 4.13 -9.25
CA TYR A 139 5.82 5.31 -10.08
C TYR A 139 4.92 6.44 -9.58
N LEU A 140 5.51 7.53 -9.07
CA LEU A 140 4.78 8.74 -8.69
C LEU A 140 4.73 9.72 -9.87
N VAL A 141 3.54 10.23 -10.18
CA VAL A 141 3.29 11.00 -11.41
C VAL A 141 3.12 12.47 -11.08
N GLY A 142 4.18 13.24 -11.34
CA GLY A 142 4.27 14.63 -10.87
C GLY A 142 3.14 15.53 -11.34
N ASP A 143 2.73 15.39 -12.59
CA ASP A 143 1.70 16.23 -13.18
C ASP A 143 0.26 15.88 -12.77
N HIS A 144 0.08 14.80 -11.99
CA HIS A 144 -1.18 14.41 -11.36
C HIS A 144 -1.19 14.67 -9.84
N ILE A 145 -0.04 14.96 -9.22
CA ILE A 145 0.10 15.17 -7.77
C ILE A 145 0.17 16.66 -7.44
N SER A 146 -0.70 17.11 -6.54
CA SER A 146 -0.93 18.52 -6.22
C SER A 146 0.25 19.23 -5.52
N ASP A 147 0.90 18.52 -4.60
CA ASP A 147 2.03 19.02 -3.80
C ASP A 147 2.80 17.85 -3.14
N THR A 148 3.88 18.19 -2.43
CA THR A 148 4.73 17.19 -1.75
C THR A 148 4.04 16.46 -0.59
N ASN A 149 3.03 17.05 0.05
CA ASN A 149 2.27 16.38 1.10
C ASN A 149 1.38 15.31 0.46
N ARG A 150 0.69 15.65 -0.63
CA ARG A 150 -0.07 14.68 -1.41
C ARG A 150 0.83 13.58 -1.99
N ALA A 151 2.02 13.94 -2.48
CA ALA A 151 3.01 12.95 -2.91
C ALA A 151 3.38 11.96 -1.80
N THR A 152 3.50 12.46 -0.57
CA THR A 152 3.79 11.62 0.60
C THR A 152 2.63 10.68 0.91
N GLU A 153 1.38 11.17 0.88
CA GLU A 153 0.18 10.35 1.07
C GLU A 153 0.04 9.27 0.00
N VAL A 154 0.27 9.62 -1.27
CA VAL A 154 0.21 8.67 -2.39
C VAL A 154 1.30 7.61 -2.25
N LEU A 155 2.54 8.02 -1.96
CA LEU A 155 3.63 7.07 -1.74
C LEU A 155 3.37 6.15 -0.54
N GLN A 156 2.75 6.67 0.52
CA GLN A 156 2.31 5.86 1.65
C GLN A 156 1.27 4.81 1.23
N HIS A 157 0.28 5.21 0.43
CA HIS A 157 -0.73 4.29 -0.08
C HIS A 157 -0.09 3.14 -0.88
N GLU A 158 0.82 3.46 -1.80
CA GLU A 158 1.49 2.43 -2.61
C GLU A 158 2.43 1.55 -1.76
N LEU A 159 3.27 2.17 -0.94
CA LEU A 159 4.33 1.45 -0.23
C LEU A 159 3.81 0.68 0.99
N ILE A 160 2.94 1.29 1.79
CA ILE A 160 2.44 0.66 3.02
C ILE A 160 1.16 -0.12 2.70
N GLY A 161 0.27 0.46 1.90
CA GLY A 161 -1.02 -0.12 1.55
C GLY A 161 -0.92 -1.31 0.61
N HIS A 162 -0.21 -1.18 -0.53
CA HIS A 162 -0.05 -2.29 -1.48
C HIS A 162 1.15 -3.16 -1.13
N PHE A 163 2.36 -2.61 -1.24
CA PHE A 163 3.59 -3.38 -1.02
C PHE A 163 3.67 -3.93 0.40
N GLY A 164 3.32 -3.13 1.41
CA GLY A 164 3.34 -3.56 2.81
C GLY A 164 2.34 -4.66 3.13
N MET A 165 1.10 -4.55 2.65
CA MET A 165 0.08 -5.58 2.89
C MET A 165 0.37 -6.88 2.15
N GLU A 166 0.90 -6.81 0.92
CA GLU A 166 1.37 -7.99 0.19
C GLU A 166 2.49 -8.71 0.95
N SER A 167 3.39 -7.94 1.54
CA SER A 167 4.52 -8.46 2.31
C SER A 167 4.10 -9.09 3.62
N LEU A 168 3.22 -8.42 4.38
CA LEU A 168 2.72 -8.91 5.66
C LEU A 168 1.90 -10.20 5.50
N LEU A 169 1.12 -10.30 4.43
CA LEU A 169 0.19 -11.40 4.23
C LEU A 169 0.81 -12.58 3.47
N GLY A 170 1.83 -12.35 2.64
CA GLY A 170 2.56 -13.41 1.93
C GLY A 170 1.62 -14.39 1.21
N GLU A 171 1.79 -15.70 1.47
CA GLU A 171 0.93 -16.75 0.89
C GLU A 171 -0.57 -16.59 1.23
N LYS A 172 -0.90 -15.89 2.32
CA LYS A 172 -2.28 -15.64 2.77
C LYS A 172 -2.94 -14.45 2.08
N PHE A 173 -2.19 -13.72 1.26
CA PHE A 173 -2.72 -12.57 0.55
C PHE A 173 -3.99 -12.92 -0.25
N ALA A 174 -3.98 -14.03 -0.99
CA ALA A 174 -5.15 -14.47 -1.77
C ALA A 174 -6.38 -14.80 -0.89
N ASP A 175 -6.16 -15.45 0.26
CA ASP A 175 -7.22 -15.75 1.23
C ASP A 175 -7.83 -14.46 1.78
N VAL A 176 -6.99 -13.47 2.11
CA VAL A 176 -7.44 -12.16 2.60
C VAL A 176 -8.21 -11.38 1.53
N LEU A 177 -7.76 -11.40 0.27
CA LEU A 177 -8.51 -10.76 -0.82
C LEU A 177 -9.92 -11.37 -0.98
N SER A 178 -10.06 -12.69 -0.78
CA SER A 178 -11.37 -13.35 -0.75
C SER A 178 -12.25 -12.85 0.40
N ASP A 179 -11.67 -12.66 1.58
CA ASP A 179 -12.39 -12.08 2.71
C ASP A 179 -12.77 -10.61 2.47
N VAL A 180 -11.86 -9.80 1.92
CA VAL A 180 -12.12 -8.41 1.51
C VAL A 180 -13.31 -8.35 0.55
N LYS A 181 -13.34 -9.21 -0.47
CA LYS A 181 -14.44 -9.31 -1.43
C LYS A 181 -15.79 -9.55 -0.76
N ARG A 182 -15.79 -10.32 0.33
CA ARG A 182 -16.98 -10.70 1.09
C ARG A 182 -17.42 -9.60 2.06
N VAL A 183 -16.50 -8.92 2.74
CA VAL A 183 -16.83 -8.03 3.87
C VAL A 183 -16.82 -6.55 3.53
N ALA A 184 -15.99 -6.10 2.59
CA ALA A 184 -15.80 -4.69 2.29
C ALA A 184 -16.85 -4.17 1.29
N ARG A 185 -18.12 -4.18 1.69
CA ARG A 185 -19.26 -3.87 0.82
C ARG A 185 -19.97 -2.57 1.21
N ALA A 186 -20.29 -1.74 0.23
CA ALA A 186 -21.25 -0.66 0.38
C ALA A 186 -22.69 -1.19 0.24
N PRO A 187 -23.65 -0.65 1.00
CA PRO A 187 -25.07 -0.96 0.80
C PRO A 187 -25.53 -0.58 -0.62
N LYS A 188 -26.37 -1.41 -1.24
CA LYS A 188 -26.89 -1.18 -2.60
C LYS A 188 -27.69 0.13 -2.77
N ILE A 189 -28.15 0.71 -1.66
CA ILE A 189 -28.89 1.98 -1.64
C ILE A 189 -27.99 3.21 -1.81
N VAL A 190 -26.67 3.06 -1.67
CA VAL A 190 -25.73 4.17 -1.84
C VAL A 190 -25.58 4.48 -3.33
N SER A 191 -25.67 5.77 -3.69
CA SER A 191 -25.62 6.17 -5.10
C SER A 191 -24.23 5.92 -5.71
N LYS A 192 -24.20 5.48 -6.96
CA LYS A 192 -22.94 5.29 -7.71
C LYS A 192 -22.11 6.57 -7.78
N LYS A 193 -22.78 7.72 -7.94
CA LYS A 193 -22.11 9.04 -7.96
C LYS A 193 -21.38 9.34 -6.64
N TYR A 194 -22.01 9.04 -5.51
CA TYR A 194 -21.33 9.21 -4.22
C TYR A 194 -20.11 8.28 -4.12
N LEU A 195 -20.27 7.02 -4.54
CA LEU A 195 -19.21 6.01 -4.49
C LEU A 195 -18.03 6.31 -5.44
N SER A 196 -18.24 7.00 -6.56
CA SER A 196 -17.14 7.44 -7.44
C SER A 196 -16.33 8.61 -6.88
N GLU A 197 -16.93 9.41 -5.99
CA GLU A 197 -16.35 10.66 -5.48
C GLU A 197 -15.87 10.55 -4.02
N VAL A 198 -16.14 9.42 -3.36
CA VAL A 198 -15.79 9.19 -1.94
C VAL A 198 -14.28 9.27 -1.71
N LYS A 199 -13.88 9.97 -0.64
CA LYS A 199 -12.47 10.23 -0.28
C LYS A 199 -12.05 9.52 1.01
N ALA A 200 -10.74 9.47 1.24
CA ALA A 200 -10.16 8.97 2.49
C ALA A 200 -10.85 9.59 3.73
N GLY A 201 -11.08 8.77 4.76
CA GLY A 201 -11.84 9.13 5.96
C GLY A 201 -13.37 9.06 5.81
N GLN A 202 -13.92 9.18 4.60
CA GLN A 202 -15.37 9.14 4.38
C GLN A 202 -15.96 7.71 4.49
N LYS A 203 -17.27 7.63 4.69
CA LYS A 203 -17.99 6.35 4.79
C LYS A 203 -18.00 5.66 3.42
N TYR A 204 -17.65 4.38 3.40
CA TYR A 204 -17.57 3.52 2.20
C TYR A 204 -16.35 3.75 1.29
N TYR A 205 -15.38 4.59 1.66
CA TYR A 205 -14.15 4.78 0.89
C TYR A 205 -13.42 3.47 0.56
N ALA A 206 -13.26 2.63 1.58
CA ALA A 206 -12.61 1.32 1.49
C ALA A 206 -13.64 0.19 1.24
N THR A 207 -14.52 0.37 0.24
CA THR A 207 -15.46 -0.67 -0.21
C THR A 207 -15.24 -1.03 -1.66
N LEU A 208 -15.53 -2.29 -2.00
CA LEU A 208 -15.40 -2.80 -3.36
C LEU A 208 -16.22 -1.98 -4.35
N GLU A 209 -17.44 -1.58 -4.00
CA GLU A 209 -18.27 -0.76 -4.89
C GLU A 209 -17.66 0.61 -5.15
N ALA A 210 -17.06 1.26 -4.15
CA ALA A 210 -16.38 2.54 -4.34
C ALA A 210 -15.16 2.40 -5.27
N VAL A 211 -14.36 1.35 -5.06
CA VAL A 211 -13.20 1.05 -5.91
C VAL A 211 -13.64 0.73 -7.34
N GLN A 212 -14.68 -0.09 -7.53
CA GLN A 212 -15.22 -0.42 -8.85
C GLN A 212 -15.77 0.79 -9.61
N GLN A 213 -16.37 1.76 -8.92
CA GLN A 213 -16.80 3.00 -9.57
C GLN A 213 -15.62 3.86 -10.01
N ARG A 214 -14.52 3.86 -9.24
CA ARG A 214 -13.35 4.69 -9.51
C ARG A 214 -12.40 4.06 -10.54
N TYR A 215 -12.24 2.75 -10.49
CA TYR A 215 -11.37 1.96 -11.37
C TYR A 215 -12.15 0.83 -12.05
N PRO A 216 -13.08 1.16 -12.95
CA PRO A 216 -13.88 0.15 -13.65
C PRO A 216 -13.03 -0.76 -14.55
N ASP A 217 -11.86 -0.29 -14.98
CA ASP A 217 -10.97 -0.97 -15.92
C ASP A 217 -9.97 -1.92 -15.24
N TYR A 218 -9.88 -1.87 -13.90
CA TYR A 218 -9.01 -2.77 -13.13
C TYR A 218 -9.56 -4.20 -13.12
N SER A 219 -8.65 -5.17 -13.07
CA SER A 219 -9.05 -6.55 -12.80
C SER A 219 -9.70 -6.66 -11.42
N GLU A 220 -10.51 -7.69 -11.19
CA GLU A 220 -11.12 -7.88 -9.86
C GLU A 220 -10.05 -8.05 -8.77
N SER A 221 -8.94 -8.71 -9.09
CA SER A 221 -7.80 -8.83 -8.17
C SER A 221 -7.27 -7.45 -7.79
N ASP A 222 -6.99 -6.58 -8.76
CA ASP A 222 -6.41 -5.26 -8.51
C ASP A 222 -7.39 -4.36 -7.75
N GLN A 223 -8.69 -4.48 -8.05
CA GLN A 223 -9.74 -3.81 -7.26
C GLN A 223 -9.71 -4.27 -5.80
N LEU A 224 -9.52 -5.55 -5.51
CA LEU A 224 -9.46 -6.05 -4.14
C LEU A 224 -8.19 -5.62 -3.40
N ARG A 225 -7.05 -5.55 -4.11
CA ARG A 225 -5.79 -5.00 -3.56
C ARG A 225 -5.97 -3.55 -3.16
N GLU A 226 -6.58 -2.75 -4.03
CA GLU A 226 -6.91 -1.35 -3.76
C GLU A 226 -7.86 -1.19 -2.57
N VAL A 227 -8.89 -2.04 -2.46
CA VAL A 227 -9.76 -2.02 -1.27
C VAL A 227 -8.93 -2.29 -0.02
N LEU A 228 -8.08 -3.31 -0.02
CA LEU A 228 -7.25 -3.65 1.13
C LEU A 228 -6.27 -2.52 1.51
N ALA A 229 -5.63 -1.88 0.53
CA ALA A 229 -4.77 -0.72 0.74
C ALA A 229 -5.54 0.44 1.40
N ARG A 230 -6.75 0.76 0.89
CA ARG A 230 -7.64 1.78 1.48
C ARG A 230 -8.13 1.42 2.89
N MET A 231 -8.30 0.13 3.18
CA MET A 231 -8.66 -0.34 4.52
C MET A 231 -7.51 -0.11 5.50
N ALA A 232 -6.29 -0.46 5.10
CA ALA A 232 -5.07 -0.20 5.88
C ALA A 232 -4.86 1.30 6.11
N GLU A 233 -5.14 2.11 5.08
CA GLU A 233 -5.04 3.58 5.12
C GLU A 233 -6.01 4.20 6.12
N THR A 234 -7.24 3.69 6.24
CA THR A 234 -8.29 4.42 7.00
C THR A 234 -8.45 4.02 8.47
N ARG A 235 -7.66 3.05 8.98
CA ARG A 235 -7.75 2.49 10.35
C ARG A 235 -9.15 2.07 10.81
N LYS A 236 -10.16 2.06 9.93
CA LYS A 236 -11.52 1.70 10.30
C LYS A 236 -11.52 0.22 10.59
N GLU A 237 -11.92 -0.12 11.82
CA GLU A 237 -12.32 -1.46 12.24
C GLU A 237 -13.45 -1.96 11.35
N ILE A 238 -13.10 -2.46 10.17
CA ILE A 238 -13.93 -3.39 9.45
C ILE A 238 -13.73 -4.68 10.22
N GLY A 239 -14.82 -5.27 10.73
CA GLY A 239 -14.83 -6.36 11.73
C GLY A 239 -14.18 -7.69 11.33
N LEU A 240 -13.03 -7.65 10.63
CA LEU A 240 -12.08 -8.73 10.41
C LEU A 240 -11.36 -9.11 11.72
N LEU A 241 -11.13 -8.14 12.62
CA LEU A 241 -10.44 -8.36 13.90
C LEU A 241 -11.35 -8.80 15.06
N ASN A 242 -12.66 -8.90 14.87
CA ASN A 242 -13.62 -9.32 15.92
C ASN A 242 -13.88 -10.85 15.92
N ARG A 243 -12.96 -11.65 15.37
CA ARG A 243 -13.00 -13.11 15.43
C ARG A 243 -11.62 -13.69 15.73
N VAL A 244 -11.07 -13.33 16.88
CA VAL A 244 -10.10 -14.16 17.63
C VAL A 244 -10.53 -14.17 19.09
#